data_AF-A0AAU6S1D0-F1
#
_entry.id   AF-A0AAU6S1D0-F1
#
_cell.length_a   1.000
_cell.length_b   1.000
_cell.length_c   1.000
_cell.angle_alpha   90.00
_cell.angle_beta   90.00
_cell.angle_gamma   90.00
#
_symmetry.space_group_name_H-M   'P 1'
#
loop_
_entity.id
_entity.type
_entity.pdbx_description
1 polymer ?
#
loop_
_entity_poly.entity_id
_entity_poly.type
_entity_poly.pdbx_seq_one_letter_code
_entity_poly.pdbx_strand_id
1 'polypeptide(L)'
;MMFTLPVLDIKSDPLDVLLAVIGYRLSMLADSDNEDVQKLLADRDVTIELASTESGIARYYRFDNGQFSQQSGHATEADLTITFKDSMTGVKLLTKGDLPSFMTAVQEGNLSIEGDYSLMMWFNKLAKHIVPAIPEEYKPYIQKAKPYAYKAQQFTNHWIGVAKHKLGK
;
A
#
# COMPACT_ATOMS: atom_id res chain seq x y z
N MET A 1 9.12 -14.75 -19.84
CA MET A 1 7.95 -14.32 -20.63
C MET A 1 7.53 -12.97 -20.08
N MET A 2 7.73 -11.89 -20.82
CA MET A 2 7.35 -10.53 -20.41
C MET A 2 5.85 -10.35 -20.70
N PHE A 3 5.05 -10.17 -19.66
CA PHE A 3 3.66 -9.73 -19.81
C PHE A 3 3.65 -8.20 -19.80
N THR A 4 3.46 -7.59 -20.96
CA THR A 4 3.30 -6.13 -21.09
C THR A 4 1.82 -5.79 -21.16
N LEU A 5 1.27 -5.15 -20.13
CA LEU A 5 -0.01 -4.47 -20.21
C LEU A 5 0.23 -3.08 -20.82
N PRO A 6 -0.31 -2.75 -22.01
CA PRO A 6 0.13 -1.61 -22.84
C PRO A 6 -0.26 -0.22 -22.32
N VAL A 7 -0.58 -0.06 -21.04
CA VAL A 7 -0.97 1.22 -20.43
C VAL A 7 -0.21 1.51 -19.13
N LEU A 8 0.47 0.52 -18.56
CA LEU A 8 1.20 0.66 -17.30
C LEU A 8 2.56 -0.02 -17.45
N ASP A 9 3.65 0.74 -17.32
CA ASP A 9 5.00 0.19 -17.19
C ASP A 9 5.07 -0.57 -15.86
N ILE A 10 4.95 -1.90 -15.96
CA ILE A 10 4.88 -2.84 -14.84
C ILE A 10 5.99 -3.87 -15.04
N LYS A 11 6.96 -3.87 -14.12
CA LYS A 11 7.91 -4.97 -13.95
C LYS A 11 7.15 -6.19 -13.43
N SER A 12 7.59 -7.41 -13.76
CA SER A 12 6.95 -8.67 -13.32
C SER A 12 7.12 -8.97 -11.81
N ASP A 13 7.18 -7.93 -10.99
CA ASP A 13 7.33 -7.98 -9.54
C ASP A 13 5.95 -7.76 -8.86
N PRO A 14 5.60 -8.55 -7.82
CA PRO A 14 4.29 -8.47 -7.18
C PRO A 14 3.99 -7.13 -6.51
N LEU A 15 5.02 -6.41 -6.03
CA LEU A 15 4.85 -5.08 -5.47
C LEU A 15 4.49 -4.10 -6.58
N ASP A 16 5.21 -4.09 -7.70
CA ASP A 16 4.93 -3.13 -8.78
C ASP A 16 3.51 -3.30 -9.35
N VAL A 17 3.07 -4.56 -9.53
CA VAL A 17 1.69 -4.86 -9.92
C VAL A 17 0.69 -4.29 -8.91
N LEU A 18 0.91 -4.53 -7.61
CA LEU A 18 0.03 -4.02 -6.56
C LEU A 18 -0.01 -2.49 -6.54
N LEU A 19 1.14 -1.84 -6.66
CA LEU A 19 1.25 -0.38 -6.68
C LEU A 19 0.53 0.20 -7.91
N ALA A 20 0.68 -0.41 -9.09
CA ALA A 20 -0.02 0.02 -10.28
C ALA A 20 -1.56 -0.09 -10.14
N VAL A 21 -2.04 -1.16 -9.51
CA VAL A 21 -3.48 -1.36 -9.19
C VAL A 21 -3.98 -0.32 -8.18
N ILE A 22 -3.21 -0.04 -7.12
CA ILE A 22 -3.53 1.03 -6.16
C ILE A 22 -3.63 2.37 -6.89
N GLY A 23 -2.66 2.69 -7.74
CA GLY A 23 -2.67 3.93 -8.53
C GLY A 23 -3.88 4.02 -9.47
N TYR A 24 -4.26 2.94 -10.13
CA TYR A 24 -5.47 2.91 -10.98
C TYR A 24 -6.75 3.13 -10.16
N ARG A 25 -6.82 2.55 -8.96
CA ARG A 25 -7.94 2.78 -8.06
C ARG A 25 -7.99 4.23 -7.56
N LEU A 26 -6.84 4.82 -7.27
CA LEU A 26 -6.73 6.22 -6.87
C LEU A 26 -7.18 7.17 -7.99
N SER A 27 -6.82 6.90 -9.25
CA SER A 27 -7.31 7.72 -10.38
C SER A 27 -8.83 7.66 -10.49
N MET A 28 -9.43 6.47 -10.38
CA MET A 28 -10.89 6.32 -10.34
C MET A 28 -11.56 7.11 -9.20
N LEU A 29 -10.92 7.17 -8.03
CA LEU A 29 -11.44 7.88 -6.88
C LEU A 29 -11.32 9.40 -7.06
N ALA A 30 -10.20 9.88 -7.62
CA ALA A 30 -9.99 11.28 -7.95
C ALA A 30 -11.00 11.79 -8.99
N ASP A 31 -11.38 10.93 -9.96
CA ASP A 31 -12.39 11.25 -10.98
C ASP A 31 -13.85 11.00 -10.53
N SER A 32 -14.07 10.59 -9.27
CA SER A 32 -15.42 10.24 -8.78
C SER A 32 -16.14 11.39 -8.08
N ASP A 33 -17.47 11.34 -8.03
CA ASP A 33 -18.29 12.30 -7.28
C ASP A 33 -18.33 12.04 -5.75
N ASN A 34 -17.40 11.25 -5.21
CA ASN A 34 -17.37 10.95 -3.79
C ASN A 34 -16.89 12.18 -2.98
N GLU A 35 -17.82 12.89 -2.33
CA GLU A 35 -17.49 14.11 -1.58
C GLU A 35 -16.40 13.95 -0.52
N ASP A 36 -16.35 12.81 0.19
CA ASP A 36 -15.34 12.58 1.22
C ASP A 36 -13.95 12.46 0.61
N VAL A 37 -13.84 11.80 -0.55
CA VAL A 37 -12.60 11.70 -1.32
C VAL A 37 -12.23 13.07 -1.88
N GLN A 38 -13.17 13.79 -2.49
CA GLN A 38 -12.91 15.10 -3.08
C GLN A 38 -12.40 16.09 -2.03
N LYS A 39 -12.99 16.12 -0.83
CA LYS A 39 -12.52 16.94 0.30
C LYS A 39 -11.11 16.55 0.76
N LEU A 40 -10.77 15.25 0.72
CA LEU A 40 -9.43 14.79 1.08
C LEU A 40 -8.37 15.21 0.06
N LEU A 41 -8.74 15.37 -1.22
CA LEU A 41 -7.83 15.67 -2.33
C LEU A 41 -7.73 17.17 -2.67
N ALA A 42 -8.79 17.96 -2.44
CA ALA A 42 -8.92 19.34 -2.93
C ALA A 42 -7.78 20.29 -2.50
N ASP A 43 -7.27 20.14 -1.27
CA ASP A 43 -6.20 20.99 -0.72
C ASP A 43 -4.86 20.25 -0.62
N ARG A 44 -4.64 19.24 -1.46
CA ARG A 44 -3.44 18.40 -1.42
C ARG A 44 -2.56 18.61 -2.62
N ASP A 45 -1.38 19.15 -2.34
CA ASP A 45 -0.25 19.22 -3.24
C ASP A 45 0.89 18.41 -2.60
N VAL A 46 0.97 17.11 -2.94
CA VAL A 46 1.96 16.20 -2.37
C VAL A 46 2.34 15.08 -3.34
N THR A 47 3.57 14.60 -3.22
CA THR A 47 4.09 13.42 -3.90
C THR A 47 4.41 12.34 -2.86
N ILE A 48 3.77 11.17 -2.98
CA ILE A 48 4.04 10.00 -2.15
C ILE A 48 4.73 8.93 -2.98
N GLU A 49 5.88 8.44 -2.53
CA GLU A 49 6.61 7.34 -3.14
C GLU A 49 6.50 6.06 -2.31
N LEU A 50 6.28 4.94 -2.98
CA LEU A 50 6.39 3.59 -2.44
C LEU A 50 7.47 2.84 -3.21
N ALA A 51 8.49 2.35 -2.50
CA ALA A 51 9.66 1.73 -3.10
C ALA A 51 10.08 0.43 -2.39
N SER A 52 10.94 -0.36 -3.03
CA SER A 52 11.61 -1.50 -2.43
C SER A 52 13.10 -1.51 -2.73
N THR A 53 13.91 -1.65 -1.68
CA THR A 53 15.38 -1.65 -1.77
C THR A 53 15.91 -2.86 -2.54
N GLU A 54 15.51 -4.07 -2.18
CA GLU A 54 16.07 -5.30 -2.77
C GLU A 54 15.70 -5.49 -4.25
N SER A 55 14.47 -5.13 -4.63
CA SER A 55 13.97 -5.34 -6.01
C SER A 55 14.14 -4.13 -6.92
N GLY A 56 14.51 -2.96 -6.39
CA GLY A 56 14.62 -1.71 -7.17
C GLY A 56 13.29 -1.30 -7.81
N ILE A 57 12.17 -1.68 -7.18
CA ILE A 57 10.82 -1.24 -7.55
C ILE A 57 10.56 0.10 -6.88
N ALA A 58 9.99 1.03 -7.63
CA ALA A 58 9.48 2.28 -7.11
C ALA A 58 8.29 2.72 -7.96
N ARG A 59 7.32 3.35 -7.29
CA ARG A 59 6.21 4.03 -7.93
C ARG A 59 5.82 5.20 -7.05
N TYR A 60 5.56 6.35 -7.66
CA TYR A 60 5.07 7.51 -6.94
C TYR A 60 3.70 7.96 -7.43
N TYR A 61 3.00 8.64 -6.53
CA TYR A 61 1.67 9.18 -6.70
C TYR A 61 1.73 10.67 -6.45
N ARG A 62 1.31 11.46 -7.43
CA ARG A 62 1.22 12.91 -7.34
C ARG A 62 -0.24 13.29 -7.17
N PHE A 63 -0.52 13.98 -6.07
CA PHE A 63 -1.79 14.62 -5.79
C PHE A 63 -1.60 16.12 -5.94
N ASP A 64 -2.44 16.74 -6.76
CA ASP A 64 -2.33 18.16 -7.09
C ASP A 64 -3.73 18.79 -7.13
N ASN A 65 -4.16 19.29 -5.97
CA ASN A 65 -5.39 20.06 -5.79
C ASN A 65 -6.62 19.39 -6.42
N GLY A 66 -6.85 18.12 -6.05
CA GLY A 66 -7.92 17.27 -6.59
C GLY A 66 -7.49 16.39 -7.78
N GLN A 67 -6.42 16.74 -8.50
CA GLN A 67 -5.89 15.94 -9.59
C GLN A 67 -5.00 14.81 -9.06
N PHE A 68 -4.94 13.71 -9.82
CA PHE A 68 -4.13 12.55 -9.49
C PHE A 68 -3.33 12.07 -10.71
N SER A 69 -2.06 11.71 -10.47
CA SER A 69 -1.27 10.95 -11.44
C SER A 69 -0.34 9.96 -10.74
N GLN A 70 0.12 8.95 -11.49
CA GLN A 70 1.10 7.96 -11.03
C GLN A 70 2.18 7.72 -12.08
N GLN A 71 3.39 7.38 -11.65
CA GLN A 71 4.48 6.97 -12.54
C GLN A 71 5.33 5.88 -11.91
N SER A 72 5.82 4.92 -12.72
CA SER A 72 6.84 3.95 -12.31
C SER A 72 8.19 4.65 -12.15
N GLY A 73 9.04 4.11 -11.29
CA GLY A 73 10.34 4.70 -10.93
C GLY A 73 10.26 5.62 -9.71
N HIS A 74 11.41 6.24 -9.41
CA HIS A 74 11.54 7.17 -8.30
C HIS A 74 11.08 8.57 -8.69
N ALA A 75 10.43 9.26 -7.76
CA ALA A 75 10.15 10.68 -7.86
C ALA A 75 11.46 11.46 -7.80
N THR A 76 11.51 12.62 -8.48
CA THR A 76 12.64 13.55 -8.31
C THR A 76 12.64 14.13 -6.91
N GLU A 77 11.46 14.47 -6.39
CA GLU A 77 11.22 14.93 -5.03
C GLU A 77 9.92 14.31 -4.53
N ALA A 78 9.96 13.73 -3.34
CA ALA A 78 8.80 13.13 -2.66
C ALA A 78 8.64 13.75 -1.26
N ASP A 79 7.41 14.09 -0.91
CA ASP A 79 7.07 14.62 0.42
C ASP A 79 6.99 13.49 1.47
N LEU A 80 6.72 12.27 1.02
CA LEU A 80 6.75 11.05 1.82
C LEU A 80 7.27 9.90 0.97
N THR A 81 8.30 9.21 1.45
CA THR A 81 8.81 7.98 0.84
C THR A 81 8.68 6.84 1.84
N ILE A 82 8.06 5.74 1.43
CA ILE A 82 8.03 4.48 2.18
C ILE A 82 8.81 3.44 1.40
N THR A 83 9.93 3.01 1.96
CA THR A 83 10.82 2.04 1.30
C THR A 83 10.78 0.72 2.06
N PHE A 84 10.23 -0.31 1.42
CA PHE A 84 10.21 -1.67 1.92
C PHE A 84 11.58 -2.32 1.71
N LYS A 85 11.99 -3.18 2.64
CA LYS A 85 13.19 -4.00 2.45
C LYS A 85 13.11 -4.80 1.14
N ASP A 86 11.99 -5.49 0.93
CA ASP A 86 11.73 -6.33 -0.24
C ASP A 86 10.26 -6.23 -0.70
N SER A 87 10.00 -6.69 -1.93
CA SER A 87 8.67 -6.61 -2.55
C SER A 87 7.59 -7.36 -1.79
N MET A 88 7.89 -8.53 -1.23
CA MET A 88 6.91 -9.35 -0.51
C MET A 88 6.54 -8.73 0.83
N THR A 89 7.52 -8.13 1.52
CA THR A 89 7.29 -7.29 2.70
C THR A 89 6.34 -6.14 2.36
N GLY A 90 6.56 -5.44 1.25
CA GLY A 90 5.67 -4.38 0.77
C GLY A 90 4.25 -4.85 0.50
N VAL A 91 4.10 -5.94 -0.27
CA VAL A 91 2.79 -6.55 -0.58
C VAL A 91 2.05 -6.92 0.71
N LYS A 92 2.73 -7.56 1.67
CA LYS A 92 2.14 -7.98 2.94
C LYS A 92 1.66 -6.80 3.76
N LEU A 93 2.47 -5.75 3.89
CA LEU A 93 2.14 -4.56 4.68
C LEU A 93 1.00 -3.75 4.05
N LEU A 94 1.08 -3.50 2.75
CA LEU A 94 0.04 -2.76 2.01
C LEU A 94 -1.30 -3.49 2.01
N THR A 95 -1.30 -4.81 1.83
CA THR A 95 -2.54 -5.61 1.87
C THR A 95 -3.16 -5.64 3.27
N LYS A 96 -2.33 -5.60 4.32
CA LYS A 96 -2.84 -5.55 5.70
C LYS A 96 -3.41 -4.17 6.04
N GLY A 97 -2.77 -3.10 5.57
CA GLY A 97 -3.30 -1.73 5.58
C GLY A 97 -3.51 -1.13 6.96
N ASP A 98 -2.86 -1.65 8.01
CA ASP A 98 -2.97 -1.12 9.37
C ASP A 98 -1.67 -0.45 9.85
N LEU A 99 -1.82 0.72 10.46
CA LEU A 99 -0.71 1.53 10.96
C LEU A 99 0.18 0.79 11.97
N PRO A 100 -0.33 0.00 12.94
CA PRO A 100 0.52 -0.76 13.86
C PRO A 100 1.52 -1.68 13.14
N SER A 101 1.11 -2.33 12.06
CA SER A 101 2.00 -3.23 11.31
C SER A 101 3.12 -2.50 10.57
N PHE A 102 2.83 -1.31 10.03
CA PHE A 102 3.85 -0.45 9.46
C PHE A 102 4.85 -0.01 10.53
N MET A 103 4.37 0.42 11.70
CA MET A 103 5.25 0.84 12.80
C MET A 103 6.14 -0.30 13.32
N THR A 104 5.60 -1.51 13.44
CA THR A 104 6.40 -2.69 13.78
C THR A 104 7.46 -2.97 12.71
N ALA A 105 7.13 -2.84 11.42
CA ALA A 105 8.09 -3.04 10.34
C ALA A 105 9.21 -2.00 10.35
N VAL A 106 8.92 -0.75 10.72
CA VAL A 106 9.95 0.29 10.96
C VAL A 106 10.90 -0.16 12.08
N GLN A 107 10.35 -0.56 13.23
CA GLN A 107 11.15 -0.98 14.39
C GLN A 107 12.03 -2.20 14.09
N GLU A 108 11.55 -3.11 13.23
CA GLU A 108 12.27 -4.31 12.81
C GLU A 108 13.26 -4.08 11.65
N GLY A 109 13.33 -2.87 11.09
CA GLY A 109 14.20 -2.56 9.94
C GLY A 109 13.73 -3.18 8.62
N ASN A 110 12.46 -3.58 8.52
CA ASN A 110 11.87 -4.15 7.32
C ASN A 110 11.26 -3.08 6.40
N LEU A 111 11.20 -1.83 6.88
CA LEU A 111 10.61 -0.68 6.20
C LEU A 111 11.29 0.59 6.73
N SER A 112 11.59 1.55 5.86
CA SER A 112 11.97 2.91 6.23
C SER A 112 10.94 3.92 5.74
N ILE A 113 10.87 5.05 6.44
CA ILE A 113 9.97 6.16 6.10
C ILE A 113 10.76 7.46 6.18
N GLU A 114 10.69 8.24 5.12
CA GLU A 114 11.37 9.52 4.97
C GLU A 114 10.37 10.61 4.57
N GLY A 115 10.62 11.86 4.97
CA GLY A 115 9.72 12.98 4.70
C GLY A 115 8.68 13.23 5.81
N ASP A 116 7.51 13.75 5.44
CA ASP A 116 6.45 14.13 6.37
C ASP A 116 5.55 12.95 6.76
N TYR A 117 5.77 12.43 7.97
CA TYR A 117 4.99 11.35 8.56
C TYR A 117 3.49 11.70 8.74
N SER A 118 3.11 12.98 8.78
CA SER A 118 1.71 13.39 8.83
C SER A 118 0.93 12.90 7.60
N LEU A 119 1.63 12.77 6.45
CA LEU A 119 1.07 12.27 5.20
C LEU A 119 0.69 10.80 5.28
N MET A 120 1.29 9.99 6.15
CA MET A 120 0.82 8.62 6.39
C MET A 120 -0.60 8.60 6.96
N MET A 121 -0.90 9.50 7.89
CA MET A 121 -2.23 9.58 8.49
C MET A 121 -3.26 10.07 7.48
N TRP A 122 -2.89 11.04 6.66
CA TRP A 122 -3.73 11.51 5.56
C TRP A 122 -3.96 10.40 4.52
N PHE A 123 -2.90 9.75 4.05
CA PHE A 123 -3.00 8.67 3.07
C PHE A 123 -3.81 7.49 3.60
N ASN A 124 -3.71 7.15 4.89
CA ASN A 124 -4.54 6.13 5.52
C ASN A 124 -6.04 6.49 5.52
N LYS A 125 -6.41 7.78 5.58
CA LYS A 125 -7.82 8.20 5.41
C LYS A 125 -8.28 7.93 3.99
N LEU A 126 -7.47 8.28 2.99
CA LEU A 126 -7.76 8.03 1.58
C LEU A 126 -7.80 6.53 1.25
N ALA A 127 -6.90 5.73 1.83
CA ALA A 127 -6.77 4.29 1.63
C ALA A 127 -8.04 3.50 2.00
N LYS A 128 -8.84 4.00 2.94
CA LYS A 128 -10.15 3.41 3.29
C LYS A 128 -11.15 3.40 2.12
N HIS A 129 -10.97 4.27 1.13
CA HIS A 129 -11.79 4.33 -0.08
C HIS A 129 -11.19 3.50 -1.23
N ILE A 130 -9.89 3.20 -1.16
CA ILE A 130 -9.17 2.36 -2.14
C ILE A 130 -9.69 0.94 -2.09
N VAL A 131 -9.79 0.36 -0.88
CA VAL A 131 -10.40 -0.97 -0.71
C VAL A 131 -11.90 -0.85 -1.08
N PRO A 132 -12.38 -1.58 -2.10
CA PRO A 132 -13.77 -1.47 -2.51
C PRO A 132 -14.68 -1.86 -1.34
N ALA A 133 -15.74 -1.06 -1.12
CA ALA A 133 -16.80 -1.45 -0.22
C ALA A 133 -17.36 -2.78 -0.72
N ILE A 134 -17.28 -3.82 0.12
CA ILE A 134 -17.78 -5.14 -0.20
C ILE A 134 -19.30 -5.00 -0.40
N PRO A 135 -19.83 -5.26 -1.60
CA PRO A 135 -21.28 -5.17 -1.82
C PRO A 135 -22.01 -6.11 -0.86
N GLU A 136 -23.22 -5.72 -0.45
CA GLU A 136 -23.98 -6.42 0.60
C GLU A 136 -24.12 -7.93 0.32
N GLU A 137 -24.29 -8.26 -0.96
CA GLU A 137 -24.40 -9.61 -1.52
C GLU A 137 -23.17 -10.49 -1.22
N TYR A 138 -21.99 -9.88 -1.11
CA TYR A 138 -20.73 -10.58 -0.87
C TYR A 138 -20.32 -10.61 0.62
N LYS A 139 -20.98 -9.81 1.48
CA LYS A 139 -20.75 -9.84 2.94
C LYS A 139 -20.87 -11.23 3.58
N PRO A 140 -21.84 -12.11 3.24
CA PRO A 140 -21.91 -13.45 3.83
C PRO A 140 -20.72 -14.34 3.45
N TYR A 141 -20.15 -14.20 2.25
CA TYR A 141 -18.97 -14.95 1.82
C TYR A 141 -17.72 -14.48 2.56
N ILE A 142 -17.58 -13.18 2.75
CA ILE A 142 -16.48 -12.58 3.52
C ILE A 142 -16.59 -12.98 4.99
N GLN A 143 -17.79 -12.99 5.58
CA GLN A 143 -18.00 -13.47 6.96
C GLN A 143 -17.64 -14.95 7.12
N LYS A 144 -17.93 -15.79 6.11
CA LYS A 144 -17.47 -17.18 6.09
C LYS A 144 -15.96 -17.29 5.97
N ALA A 145 -15.30 -16.39 5.24
CA ALA A 145 -13.85 -16.36 5.08
C ALA A 145 -13.08 -15.74 6.27
N LYS A 146 -13.69 -14.80 7.01
CA LYS A 146 -13.11 -14.12 8.19
C LYS A 146 -12.43 -15.06 9.20
N PRO A 147 -13.04 -16.18 9.65
CA PRO A 147 -12.38 -17.08 10.60
C PRO A 147 -11.17 -17.79 10.00
N TYR A 148 -11.12 -18.00 8.68
CA TYR A 148 -9.96 -18.59 8.01
C TYR A 148 -8.83 -17.58 7.85
N ALA A 149 -9.15 -16.33 7.51
CA ALA A 149 -8.19 -15.23 7.52
C ALA A 149 -7.61 -15.01 8.93
N TYR A 150 -8.44 -15.07 9.98
CA TYR A 150 -7.99 -14.99 11.36
C TYR A 150 -7.10 -16.16 11.76
N LYS A 151 -7.46 -17.40 11.39
CA LYS A 151 -6.61 -18.58 11.61
C LYS A 151 -5.28 -18.49 10.87
N ALA A 152 -5.28 -18.00 9.62
CA ALA A 152 -4.06 -17.78 8.86
C ALA A 152 -3.17 -16.72 9.53
N GLN A 153 -3.74 -15.59 9.97
CA GLN A 153 -3.01 -14.56 10.71
C GLN A 153 -2.43 -15.10 12.03
N GLN A 154 -3.20 -15.87 12.81
CA GLN A 154 -2.70 -16.48 14.05
C GLN A 154 -1.58 -17.48 13.78
N PHE A 155 -1.71 -18.29 12.72
CA PHE A 155 -0.67 -19.22 12.31
C PHE A 155 0.60 -18.46 11.91
N THR A 156 0.50 -17.42 11.07
CA THR A 156 1.64 -16.58 10.70
C THR A 156 2.29 -15.93 11.93
N ASN A 157 1.50 -15.40 12.87
CA ASN A 157 2.02 -14.80 14.10
C ASN A 157 2.69 -15.85 15.01
N HIS A 158 2.15 -17.06 15.10
CA HIS A 158 2.75 -18.17 15.83
C HIS A 158 4.11 -18.54 15.24
N TRP A 159 4.21 -18.67 13.91
CA TRP A 159 5.48 -18.99 13.25
C TRP A 159 6.51 -17.87 13.36
N ILE A 160 6.09 -16.59 13.28
CA ILE A 160 6.96 -15.45 13.55
C ILE A 160 7.48 -15.48 15.00
N GLY A 161 6.61 -15.77 15.98
CA GLY A 161 7.00 -15.91 17.38
C GLY A 161 7.99 -17.06 17.62
N VAL A 162 7.77 -18.21 16.97
CA VAL A 162 8.67 -19.36 17.03
C VAL A 162 10.03 -19.04 16.40
N ALA A 163 10.05 -18.34 15.26
CA ALA A 163 11.29 -17.91 14.60
C ALA A 163 12.08 -16.91 15.47
N LYS A 164 11.41 -15.91 16.06
CA LYS A 164 12.04 -14.96 17.00
C LYS A 164 12.62 -15.65 18.23
N HIS A 165 11.93 -16.64 18.80
CA HIS A 165 12.43 -17.40 19.95
C HIS A 165 13.63 -18.31 19.59
N LYS A 166 13.73 -18.79 18.34
CA LYS A 166 14.86 -19.60 17.88
C LYS A 166 16.09 -18.78 17.48
N LEU A 167 15.90 -17.53 17.06
CA LEU A 167 16.96 -16.61 16.63
C LEU A 167 17.47 -15.70 17.77
N GLY A 168 16.80 -15.68 18.92
CA GLY A 168 17.20 -14.95 20.12
C GLY A 168 18.02 -15.75 21.13
N LYS A 169 18.70 -16.82 20.70
CA LYS A 169 19.69 -17.57 21.48
C LYS A 169 21.01 -17.65 20.73
#